data_AF-A0A532UTY4-F1
#
_entry.id   AF-A0A532UTY4-F1
#
_cell.length_a   1.000
_cell.length_b   1.000
_cell.length_c   1.000
_cell.angle_alpha   90.00
_cell.angle_beta   90.00
_cell.angle_gamma   90.00
#
_symmetry.space_group_name_H-M   'P 1'
#
loop_
_entity.id
_entity.type
_entity.pdbx_description
1 polymer ?
#
loop_
_entity_poly.entity_id
_entity_poly.type
_entity_poly.pdbx_seq_one_letter_code
_entity_poly.pdbx_strand_id
1 'polypeptide(L)'
;MRVSDQYKWRGIGRKALMAALLLVLGGIFVLGQRGLLNLYRLERTGDAMRMKNDSLDTEIRILSERLDAFQAGDSLEVERIARHWGMIKPGEEVYLVKEESDTLQPLP
;
A
#
# COMPACT_ATOMS: atom_id res chain seq x y z
N MET A 1 -58.60 12.42 42.11
CA MET A 1 -57.75 11.50 41.33
C MET A 1 -57.18 12.26 40.13
N ARG A 2 -55.94 11.95 39.74
CA ARG A 2 -54.99 12.80 39.00
C ARG A 2 -55.37 13.02 37.52
N VAL A 3 -55.65 14.25 37.12
CA VAL A 3 -55.80 14.67 35.70
C VAL A 3 -54.46 15.17 35.12
N SER A 4 -53.46 15.41 35.97
CA SER A 4 -52.15 15.96 35.59
C SER A 4 -51.18 14.95 34.97
N ASP A 5 -51.46 13.64 35.05
CA ASP A 5 -50.50 12.62 34.63
C ASP A 5 -50.53 12.37 33.11
N GLN A 6 -51.66 12.59 32.42
CA GLN A 6 -51.76 12.27 30.99
C GLN A 6 -50.92 13.18 30.07
N TYR A 7 -50.62 14.42 30.48
CA TYR A 7 -49.79 15.33 29.68
C TYR A 7 -48.28 15.07 29.81
N LYS A 8 -47.83 14.45 30.92
CA LYS A 8 -46.41 14.10 31.11
C LYS A 8 -45.95 13.02 30.11
N TRP A 9 -46.80 12.05 29.81
CA TRP A 9 -46.47 10.93 28.91
C TRP A 9 -46.30 11.36 27.44
N ARG A 10 -47.07 12.34 26.96
CA ARG A 10 -46.92 12.86 25.58
C ARG A 10 -45.61 13.64 25.39
N GLY A 11 -45.15 14.34 26.43
CA GLY A 11 -43.87 15.06 26.41
C GLY A 11 -42.66 14.12 26.41
N ILE A 12 -42.73 13.04 27.19
CA ILE A 12 -41.68 12.02 27.26
C ILE A 12 -41.57 11.26 25.93
N GLY A 13 -42.70 10.89 25.32
CA GLY A 13 -42.72 10.24 24.01
C GLY A 13 -42.08 11.09 22.91
N ARG A 14 -42.36 12.40 22.86
CA ARG A 14 -41.72 13.33 21.91
C ARG A 14 -40.21 13.47 22.13
N LYS A 15 -39.75 13.55 23.38
CA LYS A 15 -38.32 13.64 23.69
C LYS A 15 -37.58 12.35 23.36
N ALA A 16 -38.18 11.20 23.63
CA ALA A 16 -37.63 9.90 23.26
C ALA A 16 -37.52 9.74 21.75
N LEU A 17 -38.54 10.18 21.00
CA LEU A 17 -38.54 10.14 19.53
C LEU A 17 -37.46 11.08 18.94
N MET A 18 -37.30 12.29 19.50
CA MET A 18 -36.22 13.20 19.12
C MET A 18 -34.83 12.65 19.45
N ALA A 19 -34.66 12.02 20.61
CA ALA A 19 -33.39 11.39 20.99
C ALA A 19 -33.06 10.20 20.08
N ALA A 20 -34.05 9.37 19.75
CA ALA A 20 -33.90 8.27 18.80
C ALA A 20 -33.54 8.78 17.40
N LEU A 21 -34.18 9.85 16.93
CA LEU A 21 -33.87 10.46 15.64
C LEU A 21 -32.44 11.01 15.59
N LEU A 22 -31.99 11.67 16.67
CA LEU A 22 -30.61 12.16 16.79
C LEU A 22 -29.58 11.02 16.81
N LEU A 23 -29.88 9.91 17.48
CA LEU A 23 -29.02 8.73 17.49
C LEU A 23 -28.92 8.09 16.10
N VAL A 24 -30.02 8.00 15.36
CA VAL A 24 -30.02 7.50 13.98
C VAL A 24 -29.21 8.43 13.08
N LEU A 25 -29.40 9.75 13.20
CA LEU A 25 -28.65 10.74 12.40
C LEU A 25 -27.15 10.70 12.72
N GLY A 26 -26.80 10.63 14.01
CA GLY A 26 -25.41 10.48 14.46
C GLY A 26 -24.78 9.17 14.01
N GLY A 27 -25.54 8.07 14.07
CA GLY A 27 -25.12 6.76 13.57
C GLY A 27 -24.84 6.78 12.06
N ILE A 28 -25.71 7.40 11.26
CA ILE A 28 -25.49 7.58 9.82
C ILE A 28 -24.29 8.48 9.55
N PHE A 29 -24.03 9.50 10.37
CA PHE A 29 -22.87 10.36 10.19
C PHE A 29 -21.55 9.63 10.52
N VAL A 30 -21.54 8.77 11.54
CA VAL A 30 -20.35 8.03 11.98
C VAL A 30 -20.10 6.78 11.13
N LEU A 31 -21.14 6.02 10.79
CA LEU A 31 -21.07 4.76 10.02
C LEU A 31 -21.37 4.93 8.53
N GLY A 32 -21.78 6.12 8.09
CA GLY A 32 -22.10 6.39 6.70
C GLY A 32 -20.88 6.21 5.78
N GLN A 33 -21.16 6.06 4.49
CA GLN A 33 -20.16 5.83 3.44
C GLN A 33 -19.07 6.92 3.35
N ARG A 34 -19.30 8.10 3.94
CA ARG A 34 -18.35 9.22 4.08
C ARG A 34 -18.00 9.56 5.54
N GLY A 35 -18.31 8.67 6.49
CA GLY A 35 -18.09 8.89 7.91
C GLY A 35 -16.61 8.96 8.28
N LEU A 36 -16.33 9.54 9.45
CA LEU A 36 -14.98 9.71 10.01
C LEU A 36 -14.17 8.41 10.06
N LEU A 37 -14.83 7.27 10.29
CA LEU A 37 -14.19 5.95 10.28
C LEU A 37 -13.65 5.56 8.91
N ASN A 38 -14.36 5.93 7.83
CA ASN A 38 -13.92 5.65 6.47
C ASN A 38 -12.75 6.56 6.08
N LEU A 39 -12.78 7.83 6.52
CA LEU A 39 -11.65 8.75 6.33
C LEU A 39 -10.38 8.22 7.01
N TYR A 40 -10.49 7.77 8.27
CA TYR A 40 -9.37 7.18 9.00
C TYR A 40 -8.84 5.90 8.35
N ARG A 41 -9.73 5.02 7.86
CA ARG A 41 -9.32 3.82 7.10
C ARG A 41 -8.64 4.18 5.78
N LEU A 42 -9.15 5.19 5.08
CA LEU A 42 -8.61 5.64 3.81
C LEU A 42 -7.22 6.24 3.97
N GLU A 43 -7.02 7.05 5.01
CA GLU A 43 -5.72 7.63 5.37
C GLU A 43 -4.70 6.53 5.69
N ARG A 44 -5.07 5.58 6.57
CA ARG A 44 -4.22 4.41 6.87
C ARG A 44 -3.85 3.58 5.65
N THR A 45 -4.79 3.42 4.72
CA THR A 45 -4.56 2.66 3.48
C THR A 45 -3.65 3.44 2.53
N GLY A 46 -3.81 4.77 2.47
CA GLY A 46 -2.93 5.65 1.72
C GLY A 46 -1.49 5.59 2.23
N ASP A 47 -1.30 5.65 3.54
CA ASP A 47 0.03 5.56 4.16
C ASP A 47 0.68 4.19 3.92
N ALA A 48 -0.08 3.10 4.06
CA ALA A 48 0.42 1.76 3.76
C ALA A 48 0.85 1.61 2.29
N MET A 49 0.10 2.19 1.35
CA MET A 49 0.46 2.18 -0.07
C MET A 49 1.69 3.04 -0.36
N ARG A 50 1.84 4.19 0.30
CA ARG A 50 3.04 5.04 0.20
C ARG A 50 4.27 4.31 0.69
N MET A 51 4.21 3.70 1.87
CA MET A 51 5.32 2.89 2.40
C MET A 51 5.70 1.74 1.45
N LYS A 52 4.71 1.12 0.81
CA LYS A 52 4.96 0.07 -0.18
C LYS A 52 5.66 0.61 -1.43
N ASN A 53 5.23 1.75 -1.95
CA ASN A 53 5.90 2.40 -3.07
C ASN A 53 7.35 2.78 -2.72
N ASP A 54 7.58 3.41 -1.56
CA ASP A 54 8.93 3.79 -1.14
C ASP A 54 9.86 2.56 -0.99
N SER A 55 9.31 1.44 -0.49
CA SER A 55 10.06 0.19 -0.39
C SER A 55 10.41 -0.39 -1.77
N LEU A 56 9.48 -0.34 -2.72
CA LEU A 56 9.68 -0.81 -4.08
C LEU A 56 10.67 0.07 -4.85
N ASP A 57 10.58 1.40 -4.71
CA ASP A 57 11.53 2.33 -5.33
C ASP A 57 12.95 2.11 -4.79
N THR A 58 13.07 1.82 -3.49
CA THR A 58 14.36 1.48 -2.90
C THR A 58 14.91 0.17 -3.45
N GLU A 59 14.07 -0.85 -3.61
CA GLU A 59 14.47 -2.15 -4.16
C GLU A 59 14.86 -2.03 -5.64
N ILE A 60 14.10 -1.26 -6.44
CA ILE A 60 14.43 -0.96 -7.83
C ILE A 60 15.79 -0.27 -7.92
N ARG A 61 16.06 0.72 -7.08
CA ARG A 61 17.35 1.43 -7.09
C ARG A 61 18.52 0.50 -6.73
N ILE A 62 18.35 -0.35 -5.72
CA ILE A 62 19.40 -1.32 -5.34
C ILE A 62 19.63 -2.30 -6.49
N LEU A 63 18.56 -2.74 -7.15
CA LEU A 63 18.67 -3.69 -8.25
C LEU A 63 19.28 -3.05 -9.50
N SER A 64 18.95 -1.79 -9.80
CA SER A 64 19.55 -1.05 -10.90
C SER A 64 21.04 -0.80 -10.65
N GLU A 65 21.44 -0.42 -9.44
CA GLU A 65 22.86 -0.25 -9.09
C GLU A 65 23.64 -1.56 -9.25
N ARG A 66 23.04 -2.71 -8.90
CA ARG A 66 23.65 -4.03 -9.13
C ARG A 66 23.75 -4.38 -10.61
N LEU A 67 22.74 -4.03 -11.39
CA LEU A 67 22.71 -4.29 -12.82
C LEU A 67 23.74 -3.42 -13.55
N ASP A 68 23.90 -2.16 -13.14
CA ASP A 68 24.91 -1.24 -13.65
C ASP A 68 26.32 -1.73 -13.30
N ALA A 69 26.56 -2.23 -12.07
CA ALA A 69 27.83 -2.83 -11.68
C ALA A 69 28.17 -4.08 -12.52
N PHE A 70 27.15 -4.91 -12.80
CA PHE A 70 27.31 -6.07 -13.68
C PHE A 70 27.61 -5.67 -15.13
N GLN A 71 26.90 -4.68 -15.67
CA GLN A 71 27.11 -4.17 -17.04
C GLN A 71 28.44 -3.43 -17.20
N ALA A 72 28.93 -2.78 -16.14
CA ALA A 72 30.24 -2.11 -16.12
C ALA A 72 31.42 -3.09 -16.20
N GLY A 73 31.17 -4.40 -16.15
CA GLY A 73 32.18 -5.43 -16.40
C GLY A 73 33.05 -5.75 -15.20
N ASP A 74 32.54 -5.60 -13.98
CA ASP A 74 33.26 -6.03 -12.77
C ASP A 74 33.37 -7.57 -12.75
N SER A 75 34.53 -8.05 -13.20
CA SER A 75 34.87 -9.47 -13.33
C SER A 75 34.63 -10.26 -12.04
N LEU A 76 34.72 -9.61 -10.87
CA LEU A 76 34.57 -10.23 -9.56
C LEU A 76 33.10 -10.52 -9.21
N GLU A 77 32.15 -9.68 -9.67
CA GLU A 77 30.71 -9.93 -9.50
C GLU A 77 30.23 -11.06 -10.42
N VAL A 78 30.75 -11.10 -11.64
CA VAL A 78 30.45 -12.16 -12.61
C VAL A 78 30.95 -13.51 -12.11
N GLU A 79 32.19 -13.59 -11.59
CA GLU A 79 32.73 -14.81 -11.00
C GLU A 79 31.95 -15.23 -9.73
N ARG A 80 31.49 -14.27 -8.92
CA ARG A 80 30.67 -14.55 -7.72
C ARG A 80 29.33 -15.20 -8.10
N ILE A 81 28.63 -14.66 -9.08
CA ILE A 81 27.37 -15.21 -9.57
C ILE A 81 27.60 -16.58 -10.20
N ALA A 82 28.59 -16.71 -11.08
CA ALA A 82 28.87 -17.97 -11.74
C ALA A 82 29.27 -19.10 -10.75
N ARG A 83 30.00 -18.77 -9.68
CA ARG A 83 30.26 -19.71 -8.57
C ARG A 83 29.00 -20.06 -7.79
N HIS A 84 28.13 -19.09 -7.51
CA HIS A 84 26.87 -19.35 -6.81
C HIS A 84 25.98 -20.34 -7.56
N TRP A 85 26.01 -20.29 -8.89
CA TRP A 85 25.29 -21.21 -9.77
C TRP A 85 26.07 -22.50 -10.09
N GLY A 86 27.27 -22.68 -9.50
CA GLY A 86 28.11 -23.87 -9.69
C GLY A 86 28.71 -23.99 -11.09
N MET A 87 28.75 -22.91 -11.86
CA MET A 87 29.11 -22.93 -13.27
C MET A 87 30.63 -22.88 -13.51
N ILE A 88 31.45 -22.42 -12.54
CA ILE A 88 32.88 -22.11 -12.76
C ILE A 88 33.75 -22.48 -11.54
N LYS A 89 35.00 -22.94 -11.77
CA LYS A 89 36.03 -23.21 -10.75
C LYS A 89 37.03 -22.04 -10.61
N PRO A 90 37.72 -21.89 -9.46
CA PRO A 90 38.67 -20.78 -9.28
C PRO A 90 39.80 -20.83 -10.32
N GLY A 91 40.02 -19.73 -11.04
CA GLY A 91 41.09 -19.58 -12.05
C GLY A 91 40.68 -19.87 -13.50
N GLU A 92 39.39 -20.03 -13.78
CA GLU A 92 38.85 -20.29 -15.12
C GLU A 92 38.38 -18.99 -15.81
N GLU A 93 38.63 -18.85 -17.11
CA GLU A 93 38.28 -17.64 -17.87
C GLU A 93 36.76 -17.55 -18.11
N VAL A 94 36.17 -16.40 -17.75
CA VAL A 94 34.73 -16.16 -17.88
C VAL A 94 34.46 -15.22 -19.05
N TYR A 95 33.64 -15.67 -19.99
CA TYR A 95 33.23 -14.89 -21.16
C TYR A 95 31.77 -14.42 -21.00
N LEU A 96 31.55 -13.11 -21.06
CA LEU A 96 30.20 -12.52 -21.10
C LEU A 96 29.75 -12.40 -22.56
N VAL A 97 28.78 -13.20 -22.98
CA VAL A 97 28.16 -13.08 -24.31
C VAL A 97 26.98 -12.12 -24.20
N LYS A 98 27.08 -10.93 -24.81
CA LYS A 98 25.97 -9.97 -24.92
C LYS A 98 25.27 -10.18 -26.26
N GLU A 99 24.00 -10.58 -26.23
CA GLU A 99 23.18 -10.70 -27.44
C GLU A 99 22.77 -9.30 -27.92
N GLU A 100 23.00 -8.99 -29.20
CA GLU A 100 22.79 -7.66 -29.80
C GLU A 100 21.31 -7.40 -30.17
N SER A 101 20.37 -7.87 -29.36
CA SER A 101 18.94 -7.82 -29.69
C SER A 101 18.16 -6.68 -29.03
N ASP A 102 18.81 -5.75 -28.34
CA ASP A 102 18.12 -4.66 -27.61
C ASP A 102 18.18 -3.27 -28.30
N THR A 103 18.42 -3.22 -29.61
CA THR A 103 18.37 -1.98 -30.41
C THR A 103 17.04 -1.74 -31.13
N LEU A 104 16.02 -2.59 -30.97
CA LEU A 104 14.78 -2.49 -31.76
C LEU A 104 13.49 -2.59 -30.94
N GLN A 105 13.26 -1.66 -30.01
CA GLN A 105 11.89 -1.17 -29.72
C GLN A 105 11.90 0.33 -29.40
N PRO A 106 11.68 1.22 -30.38
CA PRO A 106 11.15 2.54 -30.06
C PRO A 106 9.71 2.37 -29.58
N LEU A 107 9.47 2.67 -28.29
CA LEU A 107 8.10 2.78 -27.74
C LEU A 107 7.38 3.97 -28.42
N PRO A 108 6.10 3.82 -28.82
CA PRO A 108 5.27 4.94 -29.28
C PRO A 108 4.90 5.90 -28.13
#